data_AF-A0A3L7TDP2-F1
#
_entry.id   AF-A0A3L7TDP2-F1
#
_cell.length_a   1.000
_cell.length_b   1.000
_cell.length_c   1.000
_cell.angle_alpha   90.00
_cell.angle_beta   90.00
_cell.angle_gamma   90.00
#
_symmetry.space_group_name_H-M   'P 1'
#
loop_
_entity.id
_entity.type
_entity.pdbx_description
1 polymer ?
#
loop_
_entity_poly.entity_id
_entity_poly.type
_entity_poly.pdbx_seq_one_letter_code
_entity_poly.pdbx_strand_id
1 'polypeptide(L)'
;MSTSSQALIEDTLAAASLARQYFESAFSQQFLGETVDSWRAQTRRALNLPTDLPLIMTGHQAGIWHAGIAEKFVVARAIADRIGGAVVHIVVDHDCNDASLISYPALVETAQGRTLTRFALDRSPRSNAPNALRKPVRLMRSDRAHEIPADIDAALTRIEAAVRAEYTQPTLALQMAHAANRLLAPRGSVDFTICASTLASTSIARAMREQFASLRNSYNEAIAGQRIAPLASDAFPFWVLDRASASRRPFMSSDLALDRAQAACTTIAPRALTLTALARIAACDLFIHGTGGSKYDLAMESWMSDVLRVPAQRVLAPRIAATATHFAALSQFVPAREMSATPQALRALEHDPFGDNGASKRALLANICGTRAQKRTAYLAMQRALEQSRAQHAMQLTAMRLSVQANAHARAVHELAFDRTWPFPMSGPATI
;
A
#
# COMPACT_ATOMS: atom_id res chain seq x y z
N MET A 1 -20.06 20.67 0.58
CA MET A 1 -19.17 20.97 1.72
C MET A 1 -19.61 20.37 3.05
N SER A 2 -20.90 20.28 3.42
CA SER A 2 -21.28 19.68 4.73
C SER A 2 -21.29 18.14 4.74
N THR A 3 -21.63 17.49 3.63
CA THR A 3 -21.90 16.04 3.57
C THR A 3 -20.66 15.16 3.74
N SER A 4 -19.52 15.54 3.14
CA SER A 4 -18.28 14.73 3.22
C SER A 4 -17.58 14.82 4.58
N SER A 5 -17.67 15.98 5.26
CA SER A 5 -17.11 16.14 6.61
C SER A 5 -18.01 15.51 7.67
N GLN A 6 -19.34 15.58 7.51
CA GLN A 6 -20.28 14.92 8.42
C GLN A 6 -20.18 13.39 8.30
N ALA A 7 -20.11 12.84 7.09
CA ALA A 7 -19.94 11.40 6.89
C ALA A 7 -18.65 10.88 7.54
N LEU A 8 -17.52 11.59 7.37
CA LEU A 8 -16.27 11.20 8.03
C LEU A 8 -16.38 11.27 9.57
N ILE A 9 -17.10 12.27 10.11
CA ILE A 9 -17.33 12.40 11.55
C ILE A 9 -18.17 11.22 12.06
N GLU A 10 -19.27 10.90 11.38
CA GLU A 10 -20.17 9.78 11.70
C GLU A 10 -19.46 8.43 11.61
N ASP A 11 -18.68 8.19 10.55
CA ASP A 11 -17.88 6.97 10.39
C ASP A 11 -16.86 6.83 11.52
N THR A 12 -16.20 7.94 11.88
CA THR A 12 -15.22 7.95 12.98
C THR A 12 -15.90 7.76 14.34
N LEU A 13 -17.14 8.23 14.53
CA LEU A 13 -17.93 8.00 15.75
C LEU A 13 -18.35 6.53 15.86
N ALA A 14 -18.83 5.94 14.77
CA ALA A 14 -19.17 4.52 14.72
C ALA A 14 -17.96 3.63 15.02
N ALA A 15 -16.81 3.94 14.40
CA ALA A 15 -15.57 3.21 14.65
C ALA A 15 -15.06 3.35 16.10
N ALA A 16 -15.19 4.53 16.70
CA ALA A 16 -14.88 4.76 18.11
C ALA A 16 -15.76 3.92 19.04
N SER A 17 -17.07 3.87 18.79
CA SER A 17 -17.99 3.03 19.57
C SER A 17 -17.64 1.54 19.45
N LEU A 18 -17.34 1.06 18.24
CA LEU A 18 -16.91 -0.33 18.01
C LEU A 18 -15.62 -0.67 18.77
N ALA A 19 -14.62 0.22 18.72
CA ALA A 19 -13.36 0.02 19.41
C ALA A 19 -13.54 -0.05 20.94
N ARG A 20 -14.33 0.88 21.52
CA ARG A 20 -14.62 0.89 22.95
C ARG A 20 -15.40 -0.35 23.39
N GLN A 21 -16.46 -0.70 22.64
CA GLN A 21 -17.25 -1.90 22.94
C GLN A 21 -16.40 -3.17 22.91
N TYR A 22 -15.51 -3.30 21.92
CA TYR A 22 -14.62 -4.45 21.83
C TYR A 22 -13.61 -4.48 22.99
N PHE A 23 -13.05 -3.33 23.37
CA PHE A 23 -12.13 -3.22 24.52
C PHE A 23 -12.79 -3.62 25.85
N GLU A 24 -14.05 -3.25 26.06
CA GLU A 24 -14.83 -3.56 27.27
C GLU A 24 -15.40 -5.00 27.29
N SER A 25 -15.32 -5.71 26.18
CA SER A 25 -15.81 -7.09 26.06
C SER A 25 -14.85 -8.09 26.70
N ALA A 26 -15.40 -9.16 27.28
CA ALA A 26 -14.64 -10.31 27.75
C ALA A 26 -14.73 -11.47 26.75
N PHE A 27 -13.60 -12.10 26.47
CA PHE A 27 -13.48 -13.20 25.51
C PHE A 27 -12.95 -14.48 26.17
N SER A 28 -13.85 -15.41 26.46
CA SER A 28 -13.53 -16.75 26.96
C SER A 28 -13.23 -17.78 25.87
N GLN A 29 -13.37 -17.39 24.59
CA GLN A 29 -13.09 -18.25 23.44
C GLN A 29 -11.66 -18.80 23.53
N GLN A 30 -11.53 -20.12 23.35
CA GLN A 30 -10.23 -20.80 23.35
C GLN A 30 -9.57 -20.69 21.97
N PHE A 31 -8.26 -20.43 21.97
CA PHE A 31 -7.43 -20.41 20.79
C PHE A 31 -6.01 -20.86 21.16
N LEU A 32 -5.49 -21.90 20.49
CA LEU A 32 -4.12 -22.41 20.68
C LEU A 32 -3.76 -22.79 22.13
N GLY A 33 -4.75 -23.22 22.92
CA GLY A 33 -4.56 -23.70 24.30
C GLY A 33 -4.75 -22.65 25.40
N GLU A 34 -5.17 -21.43 25.06
CA GLU A 34 -5.45 -20.35 26.00
C GLU A 34 -6.69 -19.56 25.60
N THR A 35 -7.21 -18.74 26.52
CA THR A 35 -8.29 -17.80 26.19
C THR A 35 -7.78 -16.62 25.37
N VAL A 36 -8.65 -16.04 24.55
CA VAL A 36 -8.34 -14.81 23.80
C VAL A 36 -7.97 -13.66 24.74
N ASP A 37 -8.64 -13.48 25.88
CA ASP A 37 -8.27 -12.46 26.88
C ASP A 37 -6.86 -12.68 27.45
N SER A 38 -6.49 -13.93 27.74
CA SER A 38 -5.15 -14.30 28.20
C SER A 38 -4.11 -13.92 27.14
N TRP A 39 -4.35 -14.26 25.87
CA TRP A 39 -3.46 -13.85 24.78
C TRP A 39 -3.35 -12.34 24.62
N ARG A 40 -4.45 -11.62 24.78
CA ARG A 40 -4.47 -10.17 24.67
C ARG A 40 -3.61 -9.51 25.75
N ALA A 41 -3.80 -9.91 27.01
CA ALA A 41 -3.02 -9.39 28.13
C ALA A 41 -1.52 -9.73 27.98
N GLN A 42 -1.19 -10.98 27.65
CA GLN A 42 0.20 -11.42 27.46
C GLN A 42 0.89 -10.68 26.30
N THR A 43 0.20 -10.56 25.16
CA THR A 43 0.75 -9.94 23.95
C THR A 43 1.00 -8.45 24.17
N ARG A 44 0.07 -7.72 24.78
CA ARG A 44 0.26 -6.31 25.10
C ARG A 44 1.43 -6.08 26.05
N ARG A 45 1.53 -6.87 27.13
CA ARG A 45 2.68 -6.80 28.06
C ARG A 45 4.00 -7.10 27.35
N ALA A 46 4.05 -8.15 26.52
CA ALA A 46 5.26 -8.53 25.78
C ALA A 46 5.71 -7.44 24.78
N LEU A 47 4.78 -6.63 24.29
CA LEU A 47 5.04 -5.53 23.37
C LEU A 47 5.23 -4.16 24.08
N ASN A 48 5.21 -4.13 25.41
CA ASN A 48 5.21 -2.91 26.23
C ASN A 48 4.07 -1.95 25.84
N LEU A 49 2.88 -2.50 25.55
CA LEU A 49 1.68 -1.74 25.23
C LEU A 49 0.74 -1.68 26.44
N PRO A 50 -0.04 -0.59 26.59
CA PRO A 50 -1.05 -0.46 27.63
C PRO A 50 -2.09 -1.58 27.59
N THR A 51 -2.44 -2.10 28.77
CA THR A 51 -3.48 -3.14 28.92
C THR A 51 -4.82 -2.58 29.40
N ASP A 52 -4.84 -1.32 29.81
CA ASP A 52 -5.91 -0.63 30.52
C ASP A 52 -6.60 0.47 29.70
N LEU A 53 -6.23 0.63 28.43
CA LEU A 53 -6.89 1.53 27.50
C LEU A 53 -7.07 0.92 26.09
N PRO A 54 -7.98 1.48 25.27
CA PRO A 54 -8.18 1.03 23.90
C PRO A 54 -6.96 1.30 22.99
N LEU A 55 -6.55 0.32 22.19
CA LEU A 55 -5.46 0.42 21.22
C LEU A 55 -5.98 0.40 19.78
N ILE A 56 -5.80 1.51 19.07
CA ILE A 56 -6.11 1.65 17.65
C ILE A 56 -4.83 1.37 16.86
N MET A 57 -4.83 0.31 16.06
CA MET A 57 -3.64 -0.12 15.33
C MET A 57 -3.77 0.11 13.83
N THR A 58 -2.68 0.53 13.22
CA THR A 58 -2.49 0.44 11.77
C THR A 58 -1.02 0.14 11.47
N GLY A 59 -0.75 -0.36 10.26
CA GLY A 59 0.62 -0.68 9.87
C GLY A 59 0.87 -0.46 8.39
N HIS A 60 2.15 -0.31 8.04
CA HIS A 60 2.61 -0.26 6.66
C HIS A 60 4.09 -0.68 6.57
N GLN A 61 4.55 -0.94 5.35
CA GLN A 61 5.98 -0.99 5.03
C GLN A 61 6.66 0.32 5.44
N ALA A 62 7.91 0.24 5.90
CA ALA A 62 8.68 1.41 6.30
C ALA A 62 8.91 2.37 5.11
N GLY A 63 8.86 3.67 5.36
CA GLY A 63 9.11 4.71 4.36
C GLY A 63 8.35 6.00 4.66
N ILE A 64 8.59 7.04 3.86
CA ILE A 64 7.75 8.25 3.87
C ILE A 64 6.67 8.08 2.83
N TRP A 65 5.45 7.83 3.30
CA TRP A 65 4.35 7.36 2.46
C TRP A 65 3.65 8.48 1.71
N HIS A 66 2.75 8.10 0.80
CA HIS A 66 1.77 9.02 0.23
C HIS A 66 0.57 9.25 1.15
N ALA A 67 -0.26 10.26 0.84
CA ALA A 67 -1.33 10.72 1.71
C ALA A 67 -2.36 9.63 2.08
N GLY A 68 -2.69 8.75 1.11
CA GLY A 68 -3.59 7.63 1.39
C GLY A 68 -3.15 6.67 2.49
N ILE A 69 -1.85 6.52 2.75
CA ILE A 69 -1.35 5.71 3.87
C ILE A 69 -1.34 6.52 5.16
N ALA A 70 -0.92 7.80 5.10
CA ALA A 70 -0.91 8.72 6.23
C ALA A 70 -2.31 8.90 6.85
N GLU A 71 -3.35 8.90 6.02
CA GLU A 71 -4.75 9.05 6.44
C GLU A 71 -5.17 8.04 7.51
N LYS A 72 -4.65 6.80 7.44
CA LYS A 72 -4.96 5.78 8.45
C LYS A 72 -4.54 6.21 9.86
N PHE A 73 -3.43 6.92 9.97
CA PHE A 73 -2.91 7.39 11.25
C PHE A 73 -3.66 8.63 11.74
N VAL A 74 -4.09 9.51 10.82
CA VAL A 74 -4.97 10.65 11.12
C VAL A 74 -6.30 10.15 11.68
N VAL A 75 -6.94 9.21 11.00
CA VAL A 75 -8.19 8.58 11.47
C VAL A 75 -7.97 7.81 12.77
N ALA A 76 -6.86 7.07 12.91
CA ALA A 76 -6.53 6.37 14.15
C ALA A 76 -6.45 7.33 15.34
N ARG A 77 -5.77 8.46 15.17
CA ARG A 77 -5.64 9.49 16.22
C ARG A 77 -7.00 10.09 16.57
N ALA A 78 -7.80 10.44 15.57
CA ALA A 78 -9.14 10.99 15.79
C ALA A 78 -10.05 10.02 16.56
N ILE A 79 -9.95 8.70 16.31
CA ILE A 79 -10.69 7.68 17.06
C ILE A 79 -10.15 7.58 18.49
N ALA A 80 -8.83 7.46 18.64
CA ALA A 80 -8.18 7.31 19.92
C ALA A 80 -8.48 8.48 20.87
N ASP A 81 -8.46 9.72 20.39
CA ASP A 81 -8.79 10.92 21.20
C ASP A 81 -10.22 10.89 21.73
N ARG A 82 -11.17 10.36 20.96
CA ARG A 82 -12.59 10.31 21.36
C ARG A 82 -12.85 9.31 22.49
N ILE A 83 -12.06 8.24 22.56
CA ILE A 83 -12.29 7.15 23.50
C ILE A 83 -11.25 7.06 24.61
N GLY A 84 -10.28 7.98 24.66
CA GLY A 84 -9.16 7.91 25.60
C GLY A 84 -8.19 6.76 25.29
N GLY A 85 -8.04 6.42 24.02
CA GLY A 85 -7.16 5.35 23.54
C GLY A 85 -5.80 5.82 23.06
N ALA A 86 -5.00 4.87 22.58
CA ALA A 86 -3.69 5.12 22.00
C ALA A 86 -3.56 4.57 20.57
N VAL A 87 -2.73 5.22 19.76
CA VAL A 87 -2.40 4.81 18.39
C VAL A 87 -1.11 4.02 18.39
N VAL A 88 -1.15 2.82 17.81
CA VAL A 88 0.03 1.97 17.62
C VAL A 88 0.33 1.79 16.13
N HIS A 89 1.56 2.12 15.74
CA HIS A 89 2.10 1.85 14.42
C HIS A 89 2.80 0.49 14.40
N ILE A 90 2.27 -0.44 13.61
CA ILE A 90 2.96 -1.69 13.26
C ILE A 90 3.82 -1.50 12.02
N VAL A 91 5.14 -1.48 12.19
CA VAL A 91 6.11 -1.37 11.11
C VAL A 91 6.29 -2.75 10.47
N VAL A 92 5.97 -2.87 9.17
CA VAL A 92 6.28 -4.07 8.37
C VAL A 92 7.77 -4.02 7.99
N ASP A 93 8.62 -4.21 8.99
CA ASP A 93 10.06 -4.04 8.97
C ASP A 93 10.78 -5.09 8.11
N HIS A 94 10.17 -6.26 7.94
CA HIS A 94 10.70 -7.33 7.10
C HIS A 94 10.48 -7.13 5.59
N ASP A 95 9.88 -6.02 5.17
CA ASP A 95 9.67 -5.74 3.75
C ASP A 95 10.99 -5.34 3.06
N CYS A 96 11.12 -5.72 1.79
CA CYS A 96 12.28 -5.46 0.95
C CYS A 96 12.13 -4.18 0.11
N ASN A 97 11.06 -3.40 0.32
CA ASN A 97 10.89 -2.11 -0.30
C ASN A 97 12.05 -1.18 0.03
N ASP A 98 12.25 -0.23 -0.85
CA ASP A 98 13.24 0.80 -0.66
C ASP A 98 12.71 1.92 0.25
N ALA A 99 12.72 1.68 1.57
CA ALA A 99 12.17 2.62 2.56
C ALA A 99 12.79 4.01 2.50
N SER A 100 14.03 4.11 2.03
CA SER A 100 14.79 5.34 1.85
C SER A 100 14.56 6.04 0.51
N LEU A 101 13.74 5.49 -0.40
CA LEU A 101 13.41 6.15 -1.66
C LEU A 101 12.37 7.23 -1.44
N ILE A 102 12.82 8.48 -1.40
CA ILE A 102 11.94 9.64 -1.29
C ILE A 102 12.01 10.41 -2.60
N SER A 103 10.97 10.26 -3.42
CA SER A 103 10.85 10.99 -4.66
C SER A 103 10.32 12.40 -4.43
N TYR A 104 10.79 13.36 -5.21
CA TYR A 104 10.28 14.72 -5.22
C TYR A 104 10.24 15.30 -6.64
N PRO A 105 9.33 16.24 -6.92
CA PRO A 105 9.30 16.98 -8.17
C PRO A 105 10.29 18.15 -8.13
N ALA A 106 11.01 18.37 -9.22
CA ALA A 106 11.82 19.57 -9.43
C ALA A 106 11.69 20.05 -10.88
N LEU A 107 12.00 21.31 -11.11
CA LEU A 107 12.08 21.92 -12.43
C LEU A 107 13.49 21.76 -12.99
N VAL A 108 13.55 21.37 -14.26
CA VAL A 108 14.78 21.23 -15.04
C VAL A 108 14.67 22.12 -16.27
N GLU A 109 15.73 22.85 -16.59
CA GLU A 109 15.80 23.58 -17.85
C GLU A 109 15.99 22.63 -19.02
N THR A 110 15.19 22.81 -20.05
CA THR A 110 15.30 22.11 -21.33
C THR A 110 15.30 23.10 -22.47
N ALA A 111 15.62 22.65 -23.68
CA ALA A 111 15.51 23.46 -24.89
C ALA A 111 14.08 24.00 -25.14
N GLN A 112 13.06 23.41 -24.50
CA GLN A 112 11.64 23.78 -24.64
C GLN A 112 11.12 24.58 -23.44
N GLY A 113 12.01 25.00 -22.53
CA GLY A 113 11.66 25.71 -21.29
C GLY A 113 11.82 24.83 -20.04
N ARG A 114 11.22 25.27 -18.93
CA ARG A 114 11.28 24.57 -17.64
C ARG A 114 10.28 23.41 -17.62
N THR A 115 10.76 22.20 -17.33
CA THR A 115 9.93 20.99 -17.22
C THR A 115 9.92 20.45 -15.80
N LEU A 116 8.74 20.04 -15.32
CA LEU A 116 8.63 19.25 -14.11
C LEU A 116 9.21 17.84 -14.33
N THR A 117 10.08 17.41 -13.43
CA THR A 117 10.77 16.11 -13.50
C THR A 117 10.78 15.46 -12.11
N ARG A 118 10.70 14.13 -12.07
CA ARG A 118 10.87 13.37 -10.83
C ARG A 118 12.34 13.15 -10.51
N PHE A 119 12.73 13.56 -9.32
CA PHE A 119 13.99 13.21 -8.69
C PHE A 119 13.74 12.33 -7.46
N ALA A 120 14.81 11.81 -6.88
CA ALA A 120 14.80 11.15 -5.60
C ALA A 120 16.00 11.61 -4.75
N LEU A 121 15.84 11.58 -3.43
CA LEU A 121 16.95 11.84 -2.52
C LEU A 121 18.02 10.74 -2.66
N ASP A 122 19.27 11.17 -2.75
CA ASP A 122 20.45 10.31 -2.75
C ASP A 122 20.70 9.77 -1.33
N ARG A 123 21.34 8.61 -1.24
CA ARG A 123 21.54 7.88 0.02
C ARG A 123 22.73 6.93 -0.03
N SER A 124 23.25 6.58 1.14
CA SER A 124 24.33 5.60 1.32
C SER A 124 23.85 4.27 1.94
N PRO A 125 24.42 3.12 1.53
CA PRO A 125 24.38 2.47 0.21
C PRO A 125 23.02 1.80 -0.10
N ARG A 126 22.80 1.40 -1.36
CA ARG A 126 21.57 0.70 -1.79
C ARG A 126 21.62 -0.79 -1.41
N SER A 127 20.50 -1.33 -0.92
CA SER A 127 20.34 -2.75 -0.62
C SER A 127 18.86 -3.13 -0.79
N ASN A 128 18.61 -4.35 -1.26
CA ASN A 128 17.27 -4.95 -1.37
C ASN A 128 16.95 -5.88 -0.17
N ALA A 129 17.81 -5.87 0.85
CA ALA A 129 17.57 -6.62 2.08
C ALA A 129 16.30 -6.13 2.78
N PRO A 130 15.65 -6.99 3.59
CA PRO A 130 14.60 -6.56 4.50
C PRO A 130 15.03 -5.33 5.31
N ASN A 131 14.15 -4.34 5.47
CA ASN A 131 14.50 -3.07 6.13
C ASN A 131 14.91 -3.22 7.61
N ALA A 132 14.48 -4.31 8.26
CA ALA A 132 14.94 -4.72 9.59
C ALA A 132 16.43 -5.09 9.65
N LEU A 133 17.03 -5.46 8.51
CA LEU A 133 18.44 -5.84 8.40
C LEU A 133 19.31 -4.70 7.84
N ARG A 134 18.70 -3.59 7.43
CA ARG A 134 19.39 -2.43 6.86
C ARG A 134 19.73 -1.44 7.96
N LYS A 135 20.92 -0.84 7.88
CA LYS A 135 21.34 0.25 8.77
C LYS A 135 20.60 1.55 8.41
N PRO A 136 20.39 2.46 9.36
CA PRO A 136 19.93 3.82 9.08
C PRO A 136 20.78 4.51 8.02
N VAL A 137 20.16 5.39 7.26
CA VAL A 137 20.79 6.13 6.15
C VAL A 137 20.79 7.63 6.41
N ARG A 138 21.74 8.31 5.78
CA ARG A 138 21.67 9.76 5.58
C ARG A 138 21.11 10.03 4.19
N LEU A 139 20.28 11.05 4.09
CA LEU A 139 19.70 11.51 2.83
C LEU A 139 20.42 12.77 2.38
N MET A 140 20.57 12.91 1.07
CA MET A 140 21.10 14.10 0.43
C MET A 140 20.23 14.46 -0.78
N ARG A 141 20.16 15.74 -1.11
CA ARG A 141 19.53 16.19 -2.35
C ARG A 141 20.43 15.84 -3.53
N SER A 142 19.82 15.71 -4.71
CA SER A 142 20.59 15.46 -5.92
C SER A 142 21.09 16.78 -6.48
N ASP A 143 22.37 16.86 -6.84
CA ASP A 143 22.97 18.05 -7.47
C ASP A 143 22.35 18.39 -8.85
N ARG A 144 21.56 17.46 -9.40
CA ARG A 144 20.85 17.61 -10.69
C ARG A 144 19.50 18.32 -10.57
N ALA A 145 19.00 18.56 -9.36
CA ALA A 145 17.75 19.29 -9.16
C ALA A 145 18.06 20.80 -9.17
N HIS A 146 17.87 21.44 -10.33
CA HIS A 146 18.26 22.84 -10.55
C HIS A 146 17.34 23.85 -9.84
N GLU A 147 16.02 23.63 -9.87
CA GLU A 147 15.03 24.50 -9.23
C GLU A 147 13.94 23.64 -8.57
N ILE A 148 13.71 23.80 -7.27
CA ILE A 148 12.67 23.07 -6.53
C ILE A 148 11.55 24.06 -6.18
N PRO A 149 10.28 23.76 -6.51
CA PRO A 149 9.16 24.63 -6.10
C PRO A 149 9.14 24.85 -4.58
N ALA A 150 8.86 26.08 -4.13
CA ALA A 150 9.00 26.48 -2.72
C ALA A 150 8.25 25.57 -1.72
N ASP A 151 7.02 25.17 -2.02
CA ASP A 151 6.24 24.27 -1.17
C ASP A 151 6.87 22.87 -1.06
N ILE A 152 7.46 22.40 -2.16
CA ILE A 152 8.17 21.12 -2.23
C ILE A 152 9.48 21.22 -1.44
N ASP A 153 10.19 22.33 -1.58
CA ASP A 153 11.44 22.58 -0.87
C ASP A 153 11.24 22.63 0.66
N ALA A 154 10.16 23.30 1.10
CA ALA A 154 9.77 23.31 2.50
C ALA A 154 9.41 21.91 3.00
N ALA A 155 8.68 21.12 2.19
CA ALA A 155 8.34 19.73 2.53
C ALA A 155 9.58 18.83 2.60
N LEU A 156 10.52 18.96 1.67
CA LEU A 156 11.79 18.23 1.67
C LEU A 156 12.62 18.56 2.90
N THR A 157 12.73 19.84 3.26
CA THR A 157 13.44 20.29 4.46
C THR A 157 12.87 19.64 5.72
N ARG A 158 11.54 19.55 5.84
CA ARG A 158 10.88 18.84 6.96
C ARG A 158 11.19 17.34 6.93
N ILE A 159 11.12 16.70 5.77
CA ILE A 159 11.43 15.27 5.61
C ILE A 159 12.87 14.97 6.01
N GLU A 160 13.83 15.74 5.51
CA GLU A 160 15.26 15.60 5.81
C GLU A 160 15.52 15.77 7.31
N ALA A 161 14.90 16.78 7.94
CA ALA A 161 15.00 16.99 9.37
C ALA A 161 14.43 15.82 10.18
N ALA A 162 13.28 15.27 9.79
CA ALA A 162 12.66 14.12 10.45
C ALA A 162 13.52 12.85 10.32
N VAL A 163 14.03 12.56 9.12
CA VAL A 163 14.90 11.39 8.90
C VAL A 163 16.23 11.51 9.65
N ARG A 164 16.81 12.72 9.70
CA ARG A 164 18.03 13.00 10.46
C ARG A 164 17.81 12.84 11.97
N ALA A 165 16.67 13.29 12.49
CA ALA A 165 16.34 13.17 13.91
C ALA A 165 16.27 11.71 14.38
N GLU A 166 15.94 10.78 13.48
CA GLU A 166 15.78 9.35 13.78
C GLU A 166 16.99 8.51 13.35
N TYR A 167 18.14 9.12 13.07
CA TYR A 167 19.34 8.42 12.59
C TYR A 167 19.92 7.39 13.60
N THR A 168 19.63 7.56 14.90
CA THR A 168 20.09 6.67 15.97
C THR A 168 19.24 5.41 16.13
N GLN A 169 18.13 5.28 15.40
CA GLN A 169 17.32 4.07 15.40
C GLN A 169 18.17 2.85 14.97
N PRO A 170 17.89 1.63 15.44
CA PRO A 170 18.78 0.50 15.18
C PRO A 170 18.68 -0.04 13.74
N THR A 171 17.61 0.28 13.02
CA THR A 171 17.36 -0.21 11.65
C THR A 171 16.79 0.88 10.77
N LEU A 172 16.95 0.73 9.45
CA LEU A 172 16.32 1.61 8.47
C LEU A 172 14.80 1.59 8.61
N ALA A 173 14.21 0.41 8.90
CA ALA A 173 12.77 0.30 9.10
C ALA A 173 12.29 1.25 10.20
N LEU A 174 12.96 1.25 11.36
CA LEU A 174 12.60 2.10 12.49
C LEU A 174 12.93 3.57 12.23
N GLN A 175 14.09 3.90 11.63
CA GLN A 175 14.39 5.27 11.24
C GLN A 175 13.27 5.88 10.39
N MET A 176 12.88 5.17 9.32
CA MET A 176 11.88 5.69 8.39
C MET A 176 10.48 5.71 9.00
N ALA A 177 10.13 4.70 9.82
CA ALA A 177 8.84 4.67 10.51
C ALA A 177 8.69 5.82 11.52
N HIS A 178 9.70 6.06 12.36
CA HIS A 178 9.67 7.17 13.30
C HIS A 178 9.72 8.52 12.60
N ALA A 179 10.48 8.65 11.51
CA ALA A 179 10.48 9.88 10.70
C ALA A 179 9.10 10.15 10.10
N ALA A 180 8.42 9.14 9.56
CA ALA A 180 7.06 9.25 9.05
C ALA A 180 6.07 9.62 10.17
N ASN A 181 6.18 8.99 11.34
CA ASN A 181 5.33 9.30 12.50
C ASN A 181 5.46 10.77 12.92
N ARG A 182 6.68 11.32 12.96
CA ARG A 182 6.93 12.73 13.30
C ARG A 182 6.30 13.70 12.29
N LEU A 183 6.31 13.32 11.01
CA LEU A 183 5.75 14.12 9.94
C LEU A 183 4.21 14.17 9.96
N LEU A 184 3.54 13.28 10.70
CA LEU A 184 2.06 13.29 10.83
C LEU A 184 1.54 14.53 11.57
N ALA A 185 2.35 15.13 12.44
CA ALA A 185 1.96 16.30 13.20
C ALA A 185 1.67 17.51 12.27
N PRO A 186 0.67 18.35 12.58
CA PRO A 186 -0.24 18.26 13.73
C PRO A 186 -1.49 17.41 13.49
N ARG A 187 -1.65 16.79 12.30
CA ARG A 187 -2.89 16.09 11.91
C ARG A 187 -3.04 14.70 12.51
N GLY A 188 -1.95 14.11 12.98
CA GLY A 188 -1.96 12.83 13.66
C GLY A 188 -0.73 12.66 14.54
N SER A 189 -0.78 11.68 15.42
CA SER A 189 0.36 11.23 16.23
C SER A 189 0.28 9.73 16.45
N VAL A 190 1.42 9.15 16.81
CA VAL A 190 1.58 7.73 17.13
C VAL A 190 2.17 7.67 18.53
N ASP A 191 1.51 6.94 19.43
CA ASP A 191 1.96 6.80 20.82
C ASP A 191 2.98 5.67 20.96
N PHE A 192 2.76 4.57 20.22
CA PHE A 192 3.63 3.39 20.25
C PHE A 192 4.01 2.93 18.85
N THR A 193 5.26 2.51 18.67
CA THR A 193 5.74 1.94 17.41
C THR A 193 6.32 0.56 17.69
N ILE A 194 5.81 -0.46 17.01
CA ILE A 194 6.27 -1.85 17.16
C ILE A 194 6.62 -2.42 15.79
N CYS A 195 7.57 -3.35 15.73
CA CYS A 195 7.88 -4.08 14.50
C CYS A 195 7.00 -5.33 14.37
N ALA A 196 6.68 -5.69 13.13
CA ALA A 196 6.02 -6.96 12.83
C ALA A 196 6.87 -8.16 13.28
N SER A 197 8.20 -8.06 13.21
CA SER A 197 9.13 -9.06 13.77
C SER A 197 9.00 -9.21 15.29
N THR A 198 8.84 -8.10 16.04
CA THR A 198 8.59 -8.13 17.48
C THR A 198 7.25 -8.79 17.80
N LEU A 199 6.19 -8.50 17.04
CA LEU A 199 4.91 -9.21 17.18
C LEU A 199 5.08 -10.73 16.96
N ALA A 200 5.92 -11.16 16.02
CA ALA A 200 6.21 -12.57 15.80
C ALA A 200 6.98 -13.26 16.95
N SER A 201 7.62 -12.51 17.85
CA SER A 201 8.28 -13.08 19.03
C SER A 201 7.35 -13.34 20.23
N THR A 202 6.10 -12.88 20.18
CA THR A 202 5.11 -13.04 21.26
C THR A 202 4.70 -14.51 21.46
N SER A 203 4.18 -14.83 22.65
CA SER A 203 3.76 -16.19 23.02
C SER A 203 2.71 -16.76 22.06
N ILE A 204 1.69 -15.97 21.70
CA ILE A 204 0.66 -16.38 20.74
C ILE A 204 1.25 -16.67 19.34
N ALA A 205 2.20 -15.85 18.87
CA ALA A 205 2.82 -16.08 17.56
C ALA A 205 3.66 -17.37 17.56
N ARG A 206 4.29 -17.69 18.69
CA ARG A 206 5.05 -18.94 18.88
C ARG A 206 4.11 -20.15 18.94
N ALA A 207 3.04 -20.07 19.73
CA ALA A 207 2.00 -21.11 19.79
C ALA A 207 1.38 -21.37 18.41
N MET A 208 1.15 -20.31 17.63
CA MET A 208 0.63 -20.43 16.26
C MET A 208 1.61 -21.17 15.36
N ARG A 209 2.93 -20.90 15.45
CA ARG A 209 3.93 -21.67 14.70
C ARG A 209 4.00 -23.12 15.15
N GLU A 210 3.93 -23.40 16.45
CA GLU A 210 3.98 -24.78 16.96
C GLU A 210 2.78 -25.62 16.52
N GLN A 211 1.61 -25.01 16.42
CA GLN A 211 0.37 -25.69 16.07
C GLN A 211 -0.07 -25.48 14.62
N PHE A 212 0.70 -24.74 13.79
CA PHE A 212 0.25 -24.33 12.45
C PHE A 212 -0.09 -25.51 11.53
N ALA A 213 0.51 -26.68 11.75
CA ALA A 213 0.22 -27.88 10.96
C ALA A 213 -1.28 -28.20 10.94
N SER A 214 -2.01 -28.00 12.05
CA SER A 214 -3.46 -28.21 12.11
C SER A 214 -4.27 -27.06 11.48
N LEU A 215 -3.65 -25.87 11.32
CA LEU A 215 -4.29 -24.66 10.77
C LEU A 215 -4.09 -24.51 9.26
N ARG A 216 -3.16 -25.28 8.69
CA ARG A 216 -2.65 -25.12 7.32
C ARG A 216 -3.73 -25.28 6.25
N ASN A 217 -4.57 -26.31 6.37
CA ASN A 217 -5.57 -26.60 5.35
C ASN A 217 -6.57 -25.45 5.25
N SER A 218 -7.12 -25.03 6.39
CA SER A 218 -8.00 -23.87 6.51
C SER A 218 -7.34 -22.58 5.99
N TYR A 219 -6.04 -22.38 6.26
CA TYR A 219 -5.30 -21.25 5.73
C TYR A 219 -5.25 -21.28 4.18
N ASN A 220 -4.85 -22.42 3.61
CA ASN A 220 -4.72 -22.59 2.16
C ASN A 220 -6.08 -22.52 1.44
N GLU A 221 -7.14 -23.05 2.04
CA GLU A 221 -8.52 -22.94 1.55
C GLU A 221 -8.98 -21.48 1.54
N ALA A 222 -8.74 -20.74 2.62
CA ALA A 222 -9.16 -19.34 2.72
C ALA A 222 -8.48 -18.41 1.71
N ILE A 223 -7.25 -18.75 1.26
CA ILE A 223 -6.54 -17.99 0.22
C ILE A 223 -6.77 -18.53 -1.19
N ALA A 224 -7.56 -19.59 -1.37
CA ALA A 224 -7.88 -20.10 -2.69
C ALA A 224 -8.57 -19.00 -3.53
N GLY A 225 -8.08 -18.80 -4.76
CA GLY A 225 -8.56 -17.73 -5.65
C GLY A 225 -8.09 -16.31 -5.30
N GLN A 226 -7.33 -16.14 -4.22
CA GLN A 226 -6.66 -14.87 -3.91
C GLN A 226 -5.34 -14.74 -4.66
N ARG A 227 -4.80 -13.52 -4.75
CA ARG A 227 -3.45 -13.27 -5.31
C ARG A 227 -2.34 -13.62 -4.30
N ILE A 228 -2.46 -14.77 -3.65
CA ILE A 228 -1.56 -15.27 -2.60
C ILE A 228 -1.26 -16.73 -2.93
N ALA A 229 0.02 -17.08 -3.02
CA ALA A 229 0.42 -18.45 -3.28
C ALA A 229 0.13 -19.35 -2.06
N PRO A 230 -0.38 -20.58 -2.27
CA PRO A 230 -0.58 -21.54 -1.19
C PRO A 230 0.75 -21.91 -0.53
N LEU A 231 0.68 -22.30 0.74
CA LEU A 231 1.82 -22.81 1.47
C LEU A 231 2.05 -24.29 1.11
N ALA A 232 3.32 -24.66 0.92
CA ALA A 232 3.75 -26.05 0.88
C ALA A 232 3.45 -26.76 2.21
N SER A 233 3.58 -28.10 2.22
CA SER A 233 3.27 -28.95 3.39
C SER A 233 4.13 -28.63 4.62
N ASP A 234 5.35 -28.14 4.42
CA ASP A 234 6.34 -27.80 5.44
C ASP A 234 6.57 -26.29 5.63
N ALA A 235 5.94 -25.44 4.82
CA ALA A 235 6.12 -23.98 4.89
C ALA A 235 5.20 -23.34 5.94
N PHE A 236 5.54 -22.19 6.50
CA PHE A 236 4.67 -21.47 7.44
C PHE A 236 4.38 -20.07 6.89
N PRO A 237 3.32 -19.38 7.33
CA PRO A 237 3.02 -18.03 6.91
C PRO A 237 3.91 -17.01 7.65
N PHE A 238 5.19 -17.34 7.78
CA PHE A 238 6.23 -16.53 8.40
C PHE A 238 7.45 -16.50 7.46
N TRP A 239 8.31 -15.52 7.72
CA TRP A 239 9.63 -15.36 7.13
C TRP A 239 10.69 -15.58 8.20
N VAL A 240 11.83 -16.13 7.80
CA VAL A 240 13.10 -16.02 8.51
C VAL A 240 13.89 -14.90 7.85
N LEU A 241 14.34 -13.92 8.64
CA LEU A 241 15.23 -12.86 8.18
C LEU A 241 16.66 -13.30 8.45
N ASP A 242 17.43 -13.45 7.39
CA ASP A 242 18.79 -13.95 7.45
C ASP A 242 19.78 -12.79 7.30
N ARG A 243 20.51 -12.51 8.40
CA ARG A 243 21.55 -11.48 8.45
C ARG A 243 22.75 -11.81 7.58
N ALA A 244 23.12 -13.08 7.46
CA ALA A 244 24.30 -13.50 6.72
C ALA A 244 24.11 -13.30 5.20
N SER A 245 22.94 -13.68 4.68
CA SER A 245 22.60 -13.47 3.27
C SER A 245 21.90 -12.13 2.97
N ALA A 246 21.66 -11.31 4.01
CA ALA A 246 20.91 -10.06 3.92
C ALA A 246 19.56 -10.22 3.17
N SER A 247 18.84 -11.30 3.47
CA SER A 247 17.64 -11.69 2.74
C SER A 247 16.52 -12.15 3.68
N ARG A 248 15.37 -12.51 3.10
CA ARG A 248 14.33 -13.25 3.81
C ARG A 248 13.98 -14.51 3.03
N ARG A 249 13.75 -15.60 3.75
CA ARG A 249 13.25 -16.85 3.18
C ARG A 249 12.01 -17.31 3.93
N PRO A 250 11.12 -18.11 3.31
CA PRO A 250 10.01 -18.72 4.02
C PRO A 250 10.49 -19.48 5.27
N PHE A 251 9.71 -19.40 6.35
CA PHE A 251 9.89 -20.25 7.53
C PHE A 251 9.40 -21.66 7.21
N MET A 252 10.18 -22.67 7.58
CA MET A 252 9.95 -24.08 7.29
C MET A 252 9.82 -24.91 8.57
N SER A 253 9.30 -26.13 8.47
CA SER A 253 9.20 -27.06 9.61
C SER A 253 10.54 -27.33 10.28
N SER A 254 11.64 -27.34 9.49
CA SER A 254 13.00 -27.50 10.00
C SER A 254 13.48 -26.34 10.89
N ASP A 255 12.86 -25.17 10.80
CA ASP A 255 13.19 -23.99 11.61
C ASP A 255 12.57 -24.02 13.01
N LEU A 256 11.57 -24.89 13.27
CA LEU A 256 10.84 -24.94 14.54
C LEU A 256 11.76 -25.24 15.73
N ALA A 257 12.74 -26.14 15.56
CA ALA A 257 13.68 -26.47 16.63
C ALA A 257 14.53 -25.26 17.03
N LEU A 258 14.95 -24.45 16.06
CA LEU A 258 15.73 -23.22 16.30
C LEU A 258 14.87 -22.11 16.93
N ASP A 259 13.61 -21.98 16.52
CA ASP A 259 12.65 -21.06 17.14
C ASP A 259 12.38 -21.42 18.61
N ARG A 260 12.19 -22.72 18.92
CA ARG A 260 12.02 -23.20 20.31
C ARG A 260 13.23 -22.93 21.18
N ALA A 261 14.43 -23.11 20.64
CA ALA A 261 15.67 -22.81 21.33
C ALA A 261 15.93 -21.30 21.49
N GLN A 262 15.08 -20.44 20.92
CA GLN A 262 15.23 -18.98 20.91
C GLN A 262 16.64 -18.56 20.45
N ALA A 263 17.18 -19.25 19.44
CA ALA A 263 18.52 -18.98 18.96
C ALA A 263 18.65 -17.51 18.52
N ALA A 264 19.59 -16.78 19.13
CA ALA A 264 19.74 -15.33 18.99
C ALA A 264 19.90 -14.83 17.54
N CYS A 265 20.23 -15.72 16.61
CA CYS A 265 20.43 -15.40 15.19
C CYS A 265 19.15 -15.44 14.34
N THR A 266 18.03 -15.98 14.85
CA THR A 266 16.82 -16.20 14.03
C THR A 266 15.79 -15.09 14.26
N THR A 267 15.74 -14.10 13.37
CA THR A 267 14.65 -13.12 13.38
C THR A 267 13.50 -13.61 12.51
N ILE A 268 12.30 -13.68 13.08
CA ILE A 268 11.09 -14.17 12.39
C ILE A 268 10.14 -13.00 12.17
N ALA A 269 9.42 -13.00 11.05
CA ALA A 269 8.37 -12.02 10.80
C ALA A 269 7.12 -12.67 10.19
N PRO A 270 5.91 -12.22 10.53
CA PRO A 270 4.67 -12.79 10.01
C PRO A 270 4.39 -12.28 8.59
N ARG A 271 3.80 -13.14 7.75
CA ARG A 271 3.20 -12.71 6.46
C ARG A 271 1.91 -11.93 6.69
N ALA A 272 1.41 -11.25 5.67
CA ALA A 272 0.30 -10.30 5.76
C ALA A 272 -0.94 -10.81 6.52
N LEU A 273 -1.47 -12.00 6.19
CA LEU A 273 -2.65 -12.54 6.86
C LEU A 273 -2.38 -12.90 8.33
N THR A 274 -1.22 -13.51 8.60
CA THR A 274 -0.82 -13.85 9.96
C THR A 274 -0.53 -12.62 10.81
N LEU A 275 0.05 -11.57 10.21
CA LEU A 275 0.27 -10.29 10.85
C LEU A 275 -1.06 -9.69 11.31
N THR A 276 -2.06 -9.64 10.44
CA THR A 276 -3.36 -9.05 10.79
C THR A 276 -4.16 -9.94 11.74
N ALA A 277 -4.08 -11.27 11.60
CA ALA A 277 -4.66 -12.21 12.56
C ALA A 277 -4.10 -12.01 13.98
N LEU A 278 -2.77 -11.99 14.13
CA LEU A 278 -2.10 -11.78 15.42
C LEU A 278 -2.43 -10.41 16.01
N ALA A 279 -2.39 -9.35 15.20
CA ALA A 279 -2.72 -8.00 15.66
C ALA A 279 -4.18 -7.90 16.14
N ARG A 280 -5.13 -8.45 15.37
CA ARG A 280 -6.56 -8.33 15.66
C ARG A 280 -7.06 -9.26 16.76
N ILE A 281 -6.46 -10.44 16.93
CA ILE A 281 -6.87 -11.34 18.01
C ILE A 281 -6.24 -10.97 19.35
N ALA A 282 -5.02 -10.43 19.36
CA ALA A 282 -4.23 -10.32 20.58
C ALA A 282 -3.65 -8.94 20.91
N ALA A 283 -3.66 -7.96 19.99
CA ALA A 283 -2.99 -6.69 20.23
C ALA A 283 -3.94 -5.49 20.27
N CYS A 284 -4.79 -5.32 19.25
CA CYS A 284 -5.61 -4.12 19.07
C CYS A 284 -7.05 -4.25 19.55
N ASP A 285 -7.75 -3.13 19.60
CA ASP A 285 -9.21 -3.02 19.75
C ASP A 285 -9.91 -2.51 18.49
N LEU A 286 -9.14 -1.90 17.58
CA LEU A 286 -9.57 -1.57 16.24
C LEU A 286 -8.35 -1.62 15.32
N PHE A 287 -8.51 -2.22 14.15
CA PHE A 287 -7.48 -2.22 13.12
C PHE A 287 -7.88 -1.39 11.90
N ILE A 288 -7.03 -0.44 11.49
CA ILE A 288 -7.28 0.40 10.32
C ILE A 288 -6.43 -0.08 9.14
N HIS A 289 -7.09 -0.53 8.09
CA HIS A 289 -6.45 -0.88 6.82
C HIS A 289 -6.42 0.29 5.84
N GLY A 290 -5.56 0.17 4.82
CA GLY A 290 -5.76 0.88 3.55
C GLY A 290 -6.65 0.06 2.62
N THR A 291 -6.96 0.58 1.43
CA THR A 291 -7.86 -0.08 0.46
C THR A 291 -7.37 -1.45 -0.03
N GLY A 292 -6.06 -1.67 -0.13
CA GLY A 292 -5.50 -2.98 -0.44
C GLY A 292 -5.59 -3.95 0.75
N GLY A 293 -5.42 -3.40 1.95
CA GLY A 293 -5.45 -4.12 3.23
C GLY A 293 -6.77 -4.83 3.50
N SER A 294 -7.86 -4.09 3.29
CA SER A 294 -9.22 -4.55 3.56
C SER A 294 -9.68 -5.72 2.69
N LYS A 295 -9.02 -5.98 1.55
CA LYS A 295 -9.37 -7.07 0.64
C LYS A 295 -8.84 -8.42 1.12
N TYR A 296 -7.55 -8.52 1.42
CA TYR A 296 -6.98 -9.79 1.90
C TYR A 296 -7.40 -10.12 3.32
N ASP A 297 -7.84 -9.12 4.09
CA ASP A 297 -8.33 -9.34 5.45
C ASP A 297 -9.64 -10.15 5.49
N LEU A 298 -10.42 -10.15 4.40
CA LEU A 298 -11.57 -11.06 4.25
C LEU A 298 -11.14 -12.54 4.22
N ALA A 299 -10.03 -12.84 3.53
CA ALA A 299 -9.46 -14.18 3.54
C ALA A 299 -8.93 -14.56 4.94
N MET A 300 -8.33 -13.60 5.65
CA MET A 300 -7.93 -13.80 7.05
C MET A 300 -9.13 -14.08 7.96
N GLU A 301 -10.23 -13.30 7.85
CA GLU A 301 -11.45 -13.54 8.63
C GLU A 301 -12.08 -14.91 8.31
N SER A 302 -12.06 -15.34 7.05
CA SER A 302 -12.52 -16.68 6.66
C SER A 302 -11.66 -17.77 7.30
N TRP A 303 -10.34 -17.63 7.24
CA TRP A 303 -9.40 -18.55 7.87
C TRP A 303 -9.64 -18.64 9.38
N MET A 304 -9.73 -17.49 10.06
CA MET A 304 -9.92 -17.44 11.50
C MET A 304 -11.30 -17.94 11.92
N SER A 305 -12.34 -17.77 11.09
CA SER A 305 -13.68 -18.31 11.40
C SER A 305 -13.68 -19.84 11.45
N ASP A 306 -12.98 -20.48 10.52
CA ASP A 306 -12.85 -21.94 10.51
C ASP A 306 -12.00 -22.44 11.70
N VAL A 307 -10.88 -21.77 11.98
CA VAL A 307 -9.99 -22.16 13.08
C VAL A 307 -10.65 -21.95 14.45
N LEU A 308 -11.37 -20.84 14.65
CA LEU A 308 -12.06 -20.52 15.91
C LEU A 308 -13.40 -21.25 16.07
N ARG A 309 -13.93 -21.85 14.99
CA ARG A 309 -15.25 -22.49 14.93
C ARG A 309 -16.42 -21.56 15.28
N VAL A 310 -16.20 -20.26 15.15
CA VAL A 310 -17.19 -19.18 15.33
C VAL A 310 -16.91 -18.08 14.30
N PRO A 311 -17.90 -17.25 13.92
CA PRO A 311 -17.64 -16.11 13.05
C PRO A 311 -16.53 -15.23 13.63
N ALA A 312 -15.46 -14.98 12.85
CA ALA A 312 -14.28 -14.26 13.32
C ALA A 312 -14.60 -12.87 13.89
N GLN A 313 -15.64 -12.20 13.39
CA GLN A 313 -16.09 -10.89 13.86
C GLN A 313 -16.60 -10.89 15.31
N ARG A 314 -16.89 -12.06 15.89
CA ARG A 314 -17.24 -12.19 17.32
C ARG A 314 -16.03 -12.20 18.25
N VAL A 315 -14.82 -12.39 17.71
CA VAL A 315 -13.61 -12.64 18.49
C VAL A 315 -12.49 -11.67 18.13
N LEU A 316 -12.28 -11.42 16.83
CA LEU A 316 -11.27 -10.50 16.33
C LEU A 316 -11.72 -9.05 16.54
N ALA A 317 -10.76 -8.20 16.88
CA ALA A 317 -10.97 -6.76 16.92
C ALA A 317 -11.59 -6.27 15.59
N PRO A 318 -12.57 -5.35 15.63
CA PRO A 318 -13.17 -4.78 14.43
C PRO A 318 -12.11 -4.14 13.53
N ARG A 319 -12.47 -3.96 12.27
CA ARG A 319 -11.62 -3.28 11.29
C ARG A 319 -12.38 -2.24 10.50
N ILE A 320 -11.67 -1.20 10.08
CA ILE A 320 -12.14 -0.22 9.11
C ILE A 320 -11.08 0.00 8.02
N ALA A 321 -11.44 0.72 6.98
CA ALA A 321 -10.50 1.16 5.95
C ALA A 321 -10.51 2.69 5.88
N ALA A 322 -9.32 3.29 5.82
CA ALA A 322 -9.14 4.72 5.62
C ALA A 322 -8.20 4.97 4.45
N THR A 323 -8.50 5.99 3.66
CA THR A 323 -7.65 6.44 2.55
C THR A 323 -7.99 7.89 2.21
N ALA A 324 -6.99 8.61 1.74
CA ALA A 324 -7.13 9.94 1.17
C ALA A 324 -6.38 10.03 -0.17
N THR A 325 -6.81 10.95 -1.02
CA THR A 325 -6.08 11.31 -2.24
C THR A 325 -5.78 12.79 -2.16
N HIS A 326 -4.49 13.12 -2.08
CA HIS A 326 -4.03 14.49 -2.12
C HIS A 326 -2.93 14.61 -3.18
N PHE A 327 -2.91 15.76 -3.85
CA PHE A 327 -1.90 16.11 -4.84
C PHE A 327 -1.00 17.19 -4.28
N ALA A 328 0.25 17.22 -4.76
CA ALA A 328 1.12 18.34 -4.51
C ALA A 328 0.63 19.58 -5.29
N ALA A 329 0.94 20.78 -4.79
CA ALA A 329 0.58 22.04 -5.45
C ALA A 329 1.47 22.27 -6.68
N LEU A 330 1.21 21.51 -7.76
CA LEU A 330 2.01 21.47 -8.98
C LEU A 330 1.18 21.72 -10.25
N SER A 331 -0.14 21.92 -10.13
CA SER A 331 -1.04 22.10 -11.26
C SER A 331 -0.69 23.33 -12.10
N GLN A 332 -0.13 24.37 -11.46
CA GLN A 332 0.35 25.58 -12.13
C GLN A 332 1.51 25.34 -13.11
N PHE A 333 2.22 24.21 -13.00
CA PHE A 333 3.31 23.87 -13.91
C PHE A 333 2.84 23.07 -15.13
N VAL A 334 1.55 22.70 -15.21
CA VAL A 334 1.01 21.91 -16.33
C VAL A 334 0.84 22.82 -17.55
N PRO A 335 1.56 22.57 -18.67
CA PRO A 335 1.39 23.36 -19.88
C PRO A 335 -0.01 23.20 -20.48
N ALA A 336 -0.46 24.21 -21.22
CA ALA A 336 -1.66 24.10 -22.03
C ALA A 336 -1.53 22.95 -23.05
N ARG A 337 -2.63 22.22 -23.27
CA ARG A 337 -2.68 21.08 -24.19
C ARG A 337 -4.02 21.00 -24.89
N GLU A 338 -4.05 20.38 -26.07
CA GLU A 338 -5.29 20.11 -26.77
C GLU A 338 -6.02 18.94 -26.09
N MET A 339 -7.15 19.22 -25.42
CA MET A 339 -7.84 18.21 -24.60
C MET A 339 -8.44 17.05 -25.41
N SER A 340 -8.79 17.27 -26.68
CA SER A 340 -9.28 16.26 -27.62
C SER A 340 -8.19 15.29 -28.08
N ALA A 341 -6.94 15.74 -28.13
CA ALA A 341 -5.83 14.95 -28.67
C ALA A 341 -5.21 14.02 -27.62
N THR A 342 -5.86 12.87 -27.41
CA THR A 342 -5.42 11.82 -26.48
C THR A 342 -4.98 10.54 -27.22
N PRO A 343 -4.09 9.71 -26.66
CA PRO A 343 -3.77 8.40 -27.24
C PRO A 343 -4.97 7.46 -27.35
N GLN A 344 -5.98 7.64 -26.51
CA GLN A 344 -7.24 6.91 -26.58
C GLN A 344 -8.03 7.34 -27.81
N ALA A 345 -8.15 8.64 -28.06
CA ALA A 345 -8.80 9.18 -29.26
C ALA A 345 -8.06 8.77 -30.54
N LEU A 346 -6.71 8.85 -30.55
CA LEU A 346 -5.91 8.37 -31.67
C LEU A 346 -6.11 6.87 -31.91
N ARG A 347 -6.05 6.03 -30.86
CA ARG A 347 -6.31 4.59 -30.98
C ARG A 347 -7.71 4.31 -31.49
N ALA A 348 -8.73 5.04 -31.03
CA ALA A 348 -10.09 4.89 -31.50
C ALA A 348 -10.16 5.14 -33.03
N LEU A 349 -9.54 6.23 -33.50
CA LEU A 349 -9.46 6.57 -34.93
C LEU A 349 -8.67 5.53 -35.75
N GLU A 350 -7.60 4.95 -35.20
CA GLU A 350 -6.79 3.91 -35.86
C GLU A 350 -7.50 2.55 -35.94
N HIS A 351 -8.29 2.20 -34.91
CA HIS A 351 -8.98 0.92 -34.81
C HIS A 351 -10.37 0.91 -35.47
N ASP A 352 -11.02 2.07 -35.53
CA ASP A 352 -12.29 2.33 -36.19
C ASP A 352 -12.16 3.49 -37.21
N PRO A 353 -11.57 3.23 -38.39
CA PRO A 353 -11.41 4.26 -39.40
C PRO A 353 -12.76 4.72 -39.98
N PHE A 354 -13.87 4.00 -39.73
CA PHE A 354 -15.20 4.35 -40.23
C PHE A 354 -15.91 5.40 -39.35
N GLY A 355 -15.46 5.61 -38.11
CA GLY A 355 -16.05 6.58 -37.18
C GLY A 355 -17.48 6.22 -36.72
N ASP A 356 -17.87 4.95 -36.82
CA ASP A 356 -19.23 4.47 -36.55
C ASP A 356 -19.34 3.53 -35.34
N ASN A 357 -18.39 3.66 -34.40
CA ASN A 357 -18.23 2.80 -33.23
C ASN A 357 -18.14 1.32 -33.62
N GLY A 358 -17.43 1.03 -34.72
CA GLY A 358 -17.16 -0.29 -35.25
C GLY A 358 -18.35 -1.02 -35.86
N ALA A 359 -19.44 -0.33 -36.21
CA ALA A 359 -20.61 -0.93 -36.85
C ALA A 359 -20.24 -1.51 -38.23
N SER A 360 -19.58 -0.74 -39.08
CA SER A 360 -19.11 -1.18 -40.41
C SER A 360 -18.12 -2.33 -40.30
N LYS A 361 -17.20 -2.27 -39.32
CA LYS A 361 -16.22 -3.34 -39.09
C LYS A 361 -16.90 -4.64 -38.63
N ARG A 362 -17.89 -4.56 -37.74
CA ARG A 362 -18.69 -5.73 -37.30
C ARG A 362 -19.47 -6.34 -38.47
N ALA A 363 -20.07 -5.51 -39.33
CA ALA A 363 -20.78 -5.97 -40.52
C ALA A 363 -19.85 -6.72 -41.49
N LEU A 364 -18.65 -6.16 -41.75
CA LEU A 364 -17.64 -6.82 -42.60
C LEU A 364 -17.13 -8.13 -42.01
N LEU A 365 -16.95 -8.20 -40.69
CA LEU A 365 -16.56 -9.44 -39.99
C LEU A 365 -17.65 -10.52 -40.07
N ALA A 366 -18.93 -10.13 -39.95
CA ALA A 366 -20.06 -11.06 -40.06
C ALA A 366 -20.13 -11.74 -41.44
N ASN A 367 -19.61 -11.09 -42.48
CA ASN A 367 -19.54 -11.64 -43.83
C ASN A 367 -18.43 -12.69 -44.03
N ILE A 368 -17.53 -12.90 -43.05
CA ILE A 368 -16.46 -13.89 -43.12
C ILE A 368 -16.98 -15.28 -42.70
N CYS A 369 -17.77 -15.90 -43.57
CA CYS A 369 -18.37 -17.21 -43.32
C CYS A 369 -18.26 -18.13 -44.56
N GLY A 370 -18.61 -19.41 -44.41
CA GLY A 370 -18.60 -20.40 -45.49
C GLY A 370 -17.22 -21.05 -45.77
N THR A 371 -16.99 -21.42 -47.03
CA THR A 371 -15.81 -22.14 -47.50
C THR A 371 -14.52 -21.32 -47.37
N ARG A 372 -13.35 -21.98 -47.44
CA ARG A 372 -12.03 -21.32 -47.36
C ARG A 372 -11.87 -20.21 -48.42
N ALA A 373 -12.38 -20.43 -49.63
CA ALA A 373 -12.34 -19.44 -50.71
C ALA A 373 -13.23 -18.23 -50.40
N GLN A 374 -14.46 -18.45 -49.95
CA GLN A 374 -15.41 -17.39 -49.57
C GLN A 374 -14.89 -16.53 -48.41
N LYS A 375 -14.36 -17.17 -47.37
CA LYS A 375 -13.71 -16.47 -46.24
C LYS A 375 -12.54 -15.60 -46.69
N ARG A 376 -11.70 -16.11 -47.62
CA ARG A 376 -10.57 -15.34 -48.17
C ARG A 376 -11.05 -14.11 -48.95
N THR A 377 -12.08 -14.26 -49.78
CA THR A 377 -12.65 -13.14 -50.54
C THR A 377 -13.25 -12.07 -49.62
N ALA A 378 -14.06 -12.47 -48.64
CA ALA A 378 -14.66 -11.55 -47.67
C ALA A 378 -13.60 -10.82 -46.81
N TYR A 379 -12.55 -11.54 -46.39
CA TYR A 379 -11.42 -10.94 -45.68
C TYR A 379 -10.70 -9.88 -46.52
N LEU A 380 -10.42 -10.16 -47.80
CA LEU A 380 -9.78 -9.19 -48.70
C LEU A 380 -10.68 -7.96 -48.94
N ALA A 381 -12.00 -8.15 -49.07
CA ALA A 381 -12.95 -7.05 -49.19
C ALA A 381 -12.96 -6.16 -47.93
N MET A 382 -12.94 -6.77 -46.73
CA MET A 382 -12.80 -6.04 -45.48
C MET A 382 -11.48 -5.25 -45.41
N GLN A 383 -10.35 -5.85 -45.80
CA GLN A 383 -9.06 -5.16 -45.81
C GLN A 383 -9.07 -3.95 -46.74
N ARG A 384 -9.61 -4.08 -47.96
CA ARG A 384 -9.75 -2.95 -48.90
C ARG A 384 -10.63 -1.83 -48.34
N ALA A 385 -11.75 -2.17 -47.70
CA ALA A 385 -12.64 -1.18 -47.08
C ALA A 385 -11.93 -0.43 -45.93
N LEU A 386 -11.16 -1.14 -45.11
CA LEU A 386 -10.34 -0.55 -44.04
C LEU A 386 -9.24 0.35 -44.62
N GLU A 387 -8.55 -0.07 -45.67
CA GLU A 387 -7.51 0.71 -46.36
C GLU A 387 -8.08 1.99 -46.99
N GLN A 388 -9.21 1.87 -47.68
CA GLN A 388 -9.89 3.02 -48.30
C GLN A 388 -10.36 4.03 -47.26
N SER A 389 -10.98 3.54 -46.17
CA SER A 389 -11.42 4.40 -45.07
C SER A 389 -10.25 5.09 -44.37
N ARG A 390 -9.13 4.40 -44.16
CA ARG A 390 -7.89 5.02 -43.63
C ARG A 390 -7.31 6.05 -44.58
N ALA A 391 -7.36 5.81 -45.90
CA ALA A 391 -6.89 6.78 -46.89
C ALA A 391 -7.77 8.04 -46.89
N GLN A 392 -9.09 7.90 -46.77
CA GLN A 392 -10.02 9.03 -46.65
C GLN A 392 -9.75 9.87 -45.40
N HIS A 393 -9.42 9.23 -44.28
CA HIS A 393 -9.13 9.91 -43.00
C HIS A 393 -7.62 10.15 -42.77
N ALA A 394 -6.77 10.02 -43.78
CA ALA A 394 -5.32 10.08 -43.62
C ALA A 394 -4.83 11.43 -43.06
N MET A 395 -5.44 12.53 -43.50
CA MET A 395 -5.12 13.87 -42.98
C MET A 395 -5.53 14.01 -41.51
N GLN A 396 -6.72 13.55 -41.14
CA GLN A 396 -7.21 13.58 -39.76
C GLN A 396 -6.34 12.72 -38.83
N LEU A 397 -5.96 11.51 -39.27
CA LEU A 397 -5.03 10.63 -38.55
C LEU A 397 -3.67 11.29 -38.36
N THR A 398 -3.12 11.93 -39.40
CA THR A 398 -1.83 12.61 -39.35
C THR A 398 -1.87 13.81 -38.41
N ALA A 399 -2.91 14.65 -38.51
CA ALA A 399 -3.12 15.78 -37.61
C ALA A 399 -3.26 15.32 -36.15
N MET A 400 -4.06 14.28 -35.89
CA MET A 400 -4.23 13.73 -34.55
C MET A 400 -2.92 13.16 -33.99
N ARG A 401 -2.10 12.49 -34.81
CA ARG A 401 -0.76 12.01 -34.39
C ARG A 401 0.15 13.17 -33.99
N LEU A 402 0.18 14.23 -34.79
CA LEU A 402 0.97 15.43 -34.49
C LEU A 402 0.49 16.11 -33.21
N SER A 403 -0.83 16.28 -33.02
CA SER A 403 -1.38 16.84 -31.78
C SER A 403 -1.07 15.97 -30.56
N VAL A 404 -1.18 14.64 -30.66
CA VAL A 404 -0.83 13.72 -29.56
C VAL A 404 0.67 13.79 -29.23
N GLN A 405 1.54 13.91 -30.24
CA GLN A 405 2.98 14.10 -30.04
C GLN A 405 3.28 15.46 -29.40
N ALA A 406 2.66 16.55 -29.86
CA ALA A 406 2.79 17.87 -29.26
C ALA A 406 2.32 17.88 -27.79
N ASN A 407 1.28 17.12 -27.47
CA ASN A 407 0.77 16.94 -26.11
C ASN A 407 1.66 16.06 -25.22
N ALA A 408 2.67 15.36 -25.74
CA ALA A 408 3.42 14.36 -24.98
C ALA A 408 4.07 14.94 -23.72
N HIS A 409 4.72 16.10 -23.86
CA HIS A 409 5.34 16.82 -22.74
C HIS A 409 4.29 17.27 -21.71
N ALA A 410 3.22 17.95 -22.14
CA ALA A 410 2.16 18.41 -21.23
C ALA A 410 1.46 17.26 -20.50
N ARG A 411 1.34 16.09 -21.15
CA ARG A 411 0.81 14.87 -20.51
C ARG A 411 1.75 14.30 -19.47
N ALA A 412 3.06 14.23 -19.74
CA ALA A 412 4.04 13.79 -18.76
C ALA A 412 4.07 14.71 -17.53
N VAL A 413 4.03 16.03 -17.73
CA VAL A 413 3.96 17.00 -16.62
C VAL A 413 2.63 16.87 -15.85
N HIS A 414 1.50 16.70 -16.54
CA HIS A 414 0.22 16.44 -15.89
C HIS A 414 0.22 15.15 -15.05
N GLU A 415 0.83 14.07 -15.55
CA GLU A 415 0.97 12.83 -14.78
C GLU A 415 1.77 13.05 -13.49
N LEU A 416 2.83 13.87 -13.53
CA LEU A 416 3.61 14.23 -12.33
C LEU A 416 2.84 15.17 -11.39
N ALA A 417 2.13 16.17 -11.93
CA ALA A 417 1.39 17.15 -11.13
C ALA A 417 0.24 16.49 -10.33
N PHE A 418 -0.40 15.48 -10.93
CA PHE A 418 -1.50 14.73 -10.31
C PHE A 418 -1.08 13.33 -9.85
N ASP A 419 0.21 13.09 -9.62
CA ASP A 419 0.65 11.85 -9.01
C ASP A 419 0.30 11.83 -7.52
N ARG A 420 -0.62 10.95 -7.15
CA ARG A 420 -1.03 10.75 -5.75
C ARG A 420 0.01 10.03 -4.87
N THR A 421 1.12 9.57 -5.45
CA THR A 421 2.16 8.79 -4.76
C THR A 421 3.29 9.64 -4.20
N TRP A 422 3.24 10.97 -4.38
CA TRP A 422 4.18 11.87 -3.70
C TRP A 422 4.10 11.70 -2.17
N PRO A 423 5.24 11.83 -1.46
CA PRO A 423 5.27 11.87 -0.01
C PRO A 423 4.20 12.82 0.55
N PHE A 424 3.43 12.36 1.53
CA PHE A 424 2.31 13.12 2.08
C PHE A 424 2.68 14.52 2.60
N PRO A 425 3.90 14.82 3.08
CA PRO A 425 4.27 16.18 3.47
C PRO A 425 4.30 17.17 2.29
N MET A 426 4.35 16.68 1.04
CA MET A 426 4.29 17.49 -0.19
C MET A 426 2.86 17.76 -0.66
N SER A 427 1.86 17.14 -0.03
CA SER A 427 0.46 17.40 -0.35
C SER A 427 0.17 18.89 -0.14
N GLY A 428 -0.44 19.54 -1.13
CA GLY A 428 -0.89 20.91 -0.97
C GLY A 428 -1.91 21.04 0.18
N PRO A 429 -2.20 22.27 0.64
CA PRO A 429 -3.44 22.50 1.40
C PRO A 429 -4.57 21.88 0.60
N ALA A 430 -5.46 21.12 1.26
CA ALA A 430 -6.53 20.38 0.59
C ALA A 430 -7.20 21.32 -0.42
N THR A 431 -7.09 20.99 -1.71
CA THR A 431 -7.76 21.75 -2.76
C THR A 431 -9.24 21.58 -2.47
N ILE A 432 -9.83 22.70 -2.04
CA ILE A 432 -11.19 22.79 -1.51
C ILE A 432 -12.21 22.34 -2.55
#